data_AF-A0A0D2YH04-F1
#
_entry.id   AF-A0A0D2YH04-F1
#
_cell.length_a   1.000
_cell.length_b   1.000
_cell.length_c   1.000
_cell.angle_alpha   90.00
_cell.angle_beta   90.00
_cell.angle_gamma   90.00
#
_symmetry.space_group_name_H-M   'P 1'
#
loop_
_entity.id
_entity.type
_entity.pdbx_description
1 polymer ?
#
loop_
_entity_poly.entity_id
_entity_poly.type
_entity_poly.pdbx_seq_one_letter_code
_entity_poly.pdbx_strand_id
1 'polypeptide(L)'
;MGIEEQFVLLSLGLATIGVRIGLRTHLFVDGPCWFISDEPKSTNTKCVVLGSIVFIAQTVAADLVVAKFQGLTNSYMTNEERANIDIHGQEHYNRVWGSKIQVMGWSLYACILWSLKVCVTAFYGRLTYLLPSCRKLVVVV
;
A
#
# COMPACT_ATOMS: atom_id res chain seq x y z
N MET A 1 2.98 -17.67 10.96
CA MET A 1 3.90 -16.68 10.35
C MET A 1 4.50 -15.88 11.48
N GLY A 2 5.81 -15.91 11.65
CA GLY A 2 6.50 -15.15 12.70
C GLY A 2 6.50 -13.64 12.41
N ILE A 3 6.70 -12.82 13.44
CA ILE A 3 6.82 -11.36 13.28
C ILE A 3 8.01 -11.01 12.35
N GLU A 4 9.11 -11.76 12.44
CA GLU A 4 10.27 -11.64 11.55
C GLU A 4 9.88 -11.79 10.07
N GLU A 5 9.10 -12.82 9.74
CA GLU A 5 8.66 -13.09 8.36
C GLU A 5 7.77 -11.94 7.84
N GLN A 6 6.93 -11.36 8.70
CA GLN A 6 6.08 -10.22 8.33
C GLN A 6 6.91 -8.99 7.95
N PHE A 7 7.96 -8.66 8.73
CA PHE A 7 8.83 -7.53 8.43
C PHE A 7 9.70 -7.78 7.20
N VAL A 8 10.15 -9.03 6.97
CA VAL A 8 10.83 -9.39 5.72
C VAL A 8 9.92 -9.13 4.52
N LEU A 9 8.65 -9.55 4.58
CA LEU A 9 7.68 -9.30 3.50
C LEU A 9 7.39 -7.82 3.30
N LEU A 10 7.29 -7.03 4.37
CA LEU A 10 7.14 -5.57 4.28
C LEU A 10 8.37 -4.91 3.64
N SER A 11 9.58 -5.34 4.00
CA SER A 11 10.82 -4.83 3.41
C SER A 11 10.94 -5.18 1.93
N LEU A 12 10.56 -6.40 1.54
CA LEU A 12 10.49 -6.83 0.15
C LEU A 12 9.46 -5.99 -0.62
N GLY A 13 8.30 -5.71 -0.02
CA GLY A 13 7.30 -4.78 -0.55
C GLY A 13 7.90 -3.40 -0.84
N LEU A 14 8.58 -2.79 0.12
CA LEU A 14 9.27 -1.50 -0.06
C LEU A 14 10.30 -1.56 -1.19
N ALA A 15 11.11 -2.62 -1.26
CA ALA A 15 12.09 -2.80 -2.31
C ALA A 15 11.43 -2.87 -3.70
N THR A 16 10.35 -3.65 -3.85
CA THR A 16 9.61 -3.74 -5.13
C THR A 16 8.99 -2.40 -5.54
N ILE A 17 8.49 -1.62 -4.58
CA ILE A 17 7.96 -0.28 -4.82
C ILE A 17 9.08 0.67 -5.25
N GLY A 18 10.22 0.64 -4.57
CA GLY A 18 11.41 1.44 -4.91
C GLY A 18 11.92 1.16 -6.32
N VAL A 19 12.04 -0.12 -6.70
CA VAL A 19 12.39 -0.53 -8.06
C VAL A 19 11.37 -0.01 -9.07
N ARG A 20 10.07 -0.09 -8.77
CA ARG A 20 9.01 0.42 -9.66
C ARG A 20 9.09 1.92 -9.88
N ILE A 21 9.34 2.70 -8.83
CA ILE A 21 9.50 4.15 -8.94
C ILE A 21 10.76 4.47 -9.74
N GLY A 22 11.90 3.86 -9.38
CA GLY A 22 13.19 4.11 -10.03
C GLY A 22 13.18 3.77 -11.52
N LEU A 23 12.71 2.57 -11.87
CA LEU A 23 12.58 2.19 -13.29
C LEU A 23 11.66 3.14 -14.04
N ARG A 24 10.58 3.61 -13.43
CA ARG A 24 9.65 4.54 -14.07
C ARG A 24 10.26 5.92 -14.29
N THR A 25 10.98 6.46 -13.31
CA THR A 25 11.67 7.76 -13.45
C THR A 25 12.82 7.71 -14.45
N HIS A 26 13.44 6.54 -14.66
CA HIS A 26 14.54 6.38 -15.63
C HIS A 26 14.06 6.04 -17.05
N LEU A 27 12.95 5.32 -17.22
CA LEU A 27 12.46 4.87 -18.53
C LEU A 27 11.41 5.81 -19.15
N PHE A 28 10.63 6.53 -18.35
CA PHE A 28 9.64 7.48 -18.86
C PHE A 28 10.16 8.90 -18.70
N VAL A 29 10.57 9.48 -19.83
CA VAL A 29 10.95 10.88 -20.04
C VAL A 29 9.72 11.78 -19.84
N ASP A 30 9.19 11.83 -18.63
CA ASP A 30 8.41 12.96 -18.16
C ASP A 30 9.34 13.66 -17.16
N GLY A 31 9.75 14.89 -17.45
CA GLY A 31 10.54 15.69 -16.51
C GLY A 31 9.84 15.84 -15.14
N PRO A 32 10.39 16.65 -14.22
CA PRO A 32 9.82 16.82 -12.87
C PRO A 32 8.35 17.30 -12.81
N CYS A 33 7.75 17.67 -13.95
CA CYS A 33 6.37 18.13 -14.08
C CYS A 33 5.28 17.03 -14.04
N TRP A 34 5.61 15.77 -13.80
CA TRP A 34 4.59 14.69 -13.67
C TRP A 34 3.53 14.98 -12.59
N PHE A 35 3.84 15.83 -11.60
CA PHE A 35 2.86 16.31 -10.61
C PHE A 35 1.81 17.28 -11.19
N ILE A 36 2.18 18.10 -12.17
CA ILE A 36 1.40 19.23 -12.66
C ILE A 36 0.59 18.84 -13.90
N SER A 37 1.07 17.89 -14.70
CA SER A 37 0.37 17.48 -15.91
C SER A 37 -0.88 16.64 -15.59
N ASP A 38 -2.02 17.02 -16.17
CA ASP A 38 -3.28 16.26 -16.12
C ASP A 38 -3.40 15.22 -17.23
N GLU A 39 -2.29 14.95 -17.93
CA GLU A 39 -2.30 13.91 -18.95
C GLU A 39 -2.68 12.56 -18.36
N PRO A 40 -3.43 11.72 -19.09
CA PRO A 40 -3.73 10.35 -18.67
C PRO A 40 -2.43 9.56 -18.37
N LYS A 41 -1.28 10.00 -18.92
CA LYS A 41 0.09 9.57 -18.60
C LYS A 41 0.52 9.78 -17.15
N SER A 42 0.17 10.92 -16.58
CA SER A 42 0.48 11.30 -15.20
C SER A 42 -0.35 10.53 -14.15
N THR A 43 -1.62 10.20 -14.44
CA THR A 43 -2.53 9.54 -13.47
C THR A 43 -1.93 8.27 -12.87
N ASN A 44 -1.37 7.39 -13.70
CA ASN A 44 -0.76 6.14 -13.23
C ASN A 44 0.51 6.39 -12.37
N THR A 45 1.28 7.45 -12.64
CA THR A 45 2.44 7.82 -11.81
C THR A 45 1.99 8.35 -10.45
N LYS A 46 0.98 9.24 -10.42
CA LYS A 46 0.36 9.78 -9.19
C LYS A 46 -0.15 8.65 -8.29
N CYS A 47 -0.86 7.66 -8.85
CA CYS A 47 -1.40 6.54 -8.06
C CYS A 47 -0.32 5.61 -7.50
N VAL A 48 0.79 5.37 -8.24
CA VAL A 48 1.92 4.57 -7.73
C VAL A 48 2.59 5.30 -6.56
N VAL A 49 2.84 6.60 -6.67
CA VAL A 49 3.46 7.39 -5.58
C VAL A 49 2.54 7.45 -4.35
N LEU A 50 1.25 7.69 -4.54
CA LEU A 50 0.27 7.65 -3.45
C LEU A 50 0.28 6.28 -2.75
N GLY A 51 0.20 5.19 -3.52
CA GLY A 51 0.26 3.83 -2.99
C GLY A 51 1.56 3.56 -2.22
N SER A 52 2.67 4.16 -2.64
CA SER A 52 3.98 4.02 -1.99
C SER A 52 4.02 4.73 -0.63
N ILE A 53 3.50 5.95 -0.56
CA ILE A 53 3.41 6.72 0.70
C ILE A 53 2.51 5.97 1.69
N VAL A 54 1.36 5.47 1.23
CA VAL A 54 0.43 4.71 2.08
C VAL A 54 1.06 3.39 2.54
N PHE A 55 1.86 2.73 1.69
CA PHE A 55 2.59 1.52 2.08
C PHE A 55 3.63 1.80 3.17
N ILE A 56 4.40 2.88 3.06
CA ILE A 56 5.34 3.31 4.11
C ILE A 56 4.59 3.58 5.41
N ALA A 57 3.47 4.29 5.36
CA ALA A 57 2.63 4.54 6.53
C ALA A 57 2.14 3.23 7.17
N GLN A 58 1.79 2.22 6.37
CA GLN A 58 1.42 0.90 6.88
C GLN A 58 2.61 0.18 7.54
N THR A 59 3.81 0.25 6.96
CA THR A 59 5.02 -0.32 7.57
C THR A 59 5.32 0.33 8.91
N VAL A 60 5.21 1.66 9.00
CA VAL A 60 5.38 2.40 10.26
C VAL A 60 4.30 2.01 11.27
N ALA A 61 3.05 1.85 10.84
CA ALA A 61 1.98 1.41 11.72
C ALA A 61 2.25 0.01 12.31
N ALA A 62 2.75 -0.92 11.50
CA ALA A 62 3.13 -2.26 11.94
C ALA A 62 4.28 -2.21 12.97
N ASP A 63 5.32 -1.44 12.69
CA ASP A 63 6.45 -1.23 13.60
C ASP A 63 6.00 -0.63 14.95
N LEU A 64 5.12 0.38 14.92
CA LEU A 64 4.59 1.00 16.14
C LEU A 64 3.84 0.01 17.04
N VAL A 65 3.07 -0.93 16.48
CA VAL A 65 2.37 -1.96 17.28
C VAL A 65 3.37 -2.85 18.01
N VAL A 66 4.42 -3.29 17.32
CA VAL A 66 5.42 -4.19 17.88
C VAL A 66 6.31 -3.45 18.89
N ALA A 67 6.89 -2.33 18.50
CA ALA A 67 7.86 -1.59 19.30
C ALA A 67 7.23 -0.92 20.55
N LYS A 68 6.05 -0.30 20.40
CA LYS A 68 5.45 0.50 21.48
C LYS A 68 4.40 -0.25 22.30
N PHE A 69 3.72 -1.21 21.69
CA PHE A 69 2.59 -1.91 22.32
C PHE A 69 2.84 -3.42 22.47
N GLN A 70 4.09 -3.87 22.36
CA GLN A 70 4.50 -5.27 22.57
C GLN A 70 3.81 -6.26 21.63
N GLY A 71 3.36 -5.80 20.45
CA GLY A 71 2.58 -6.62 19.53
C GLY A 71 1.16 -6.92 20.01
N LEU A 72 0.74 -6.36 21.15
CA LEU A 72 -0.55 -6.67 21.77
C LEU A 72 -1.68 -5.98 21.01
N THR A 73 -2.65 -6.78 20.61
CA THR A 73 -3.92 -6.30 20.05
C THR A 73 -5.05 -7.10 20.70
N ASN A 74 -6.30 -6.72 20.43
CA ASN A 74 -7.47 -7.49 20.82
C ASN A 74 -7.74 -8.70 19.90
N SER A 75 -6.91 -8.89 18.87
CA SER A 75 -6.98 -10.09 18.04
C SER A 75 -6.48 -11.30 18.82
N TYR A 76 -7.05 -12.47 18.53
CA TYR A 76 -6.65 -13.75 19.13
C TYR A 76 -6.87 -13.86 20.65
N MET A 77 -7.72 -13.00 21.22
CA MET A 77 -8.13 -13.07 22.62
C MET A 77 -9.46 -13.82 22.76
N THR A 78 -9.52 -14.80 23.67
CA THR A 78 -10.77 -15.48 24.02
C THR A 78 -11.68 -14.57 24.84
N ASN A 79 -12.97 -14.93 24.93
CA ASN A 79 -13.92 -14.15 25.72
C ASN A 79 -13.59 -14.18 27.22
N GLU A 80 -13.04 -15.30 27.73
CA GLU A 80 -12.63 -15.48 29.12
C GLU A 80 -11.42 -14.61 29.46
N GLU A 81 -10.38 -14.63 28.61
CA GLU A 81 -9.21 -13.76 28.78
C GLU A 81 -9.62 -12.28 28.73
N ARG A 82 -10.54 -11.91 27.83
CA ARG A 82 -11.02 -10.53 27.71
C ARG A 82 -11.79 -10.06 28.95
N ALA A 83 -12.54 -10.95 29.60
CA ALA A 83 -13.29 -10.65 30.82
C ALA A 83 -12.38 -10.51 32.05
N ASN A 84 -11.27 -11.25 32.09
CA ASN A 84 -10.32 -11.26 33.20
C ASN A 84 -9.23 -10.19 33.11
N ILE A 85 -9.23 -9.36 32.06
CA ILE A 85 -8.18 -8.34 31.88
C ILE A 85 -8.32 -7.22 32.92
N ASP A 86 -7.20 -6.82 33.52
CA ASP A 86 -7.17 -5.65 34.39
C ASP A 86 -7.29 -4.36 33.58
N ILE A 87 -8.41 -3.65 33.73
CA ILE A 87 -8.75 -2.42 33.00
C ILE A 87 -7.76 -1.28 33.30
N HIS A 88 -7.16 -1.29 34.49
CA HIS A 88 -6.18 -0.28 34.91
C HIS A 88 -4.73 -0.68 34.60
N GLY A 89 -4.52 -1.92 34.13
CA GLY A 89 -3.22 -2.47 33.83
C GLY A 89 -2.63 -1.97 32.50
N GLN A 90 -1.31 -2.07 32.40
CA GLN A 90 -0.56 -1.74 31.18
C GLN A 90 -0.95 -2.63 30.00
N GLU A 91 -1.34 -3.88 30.24
CA GLU A 91 -1.77 -4.81 29.17
C GLU A 91 -3.03 -4.29 28.47
N HIS A 92 -4.06 -3.89 29.25
CA HIS A 92 -5.28 -3.33 28.69
C HIS A 92 -4.99 -2.07 27.88
N TYR A 93 -4.15 -1.16 28.41
CA TYR A 93 -3.70 0.02 27.68
C TYR A 93 -3.03 -0.34 26.33
N ASN A 94 -2.08 -1.28 26.34
CA ASN A 94 -1.36 -1.71 25.16
C ASN A 94 -2.30 -2.34 24.13
N ARG A 95 -3.24 -3.19 24.55
CA ARG A 95 -4.21 -3.83 23.64
C ARG A 95 -5.17 -2.83 23.01
N VAL A 96 -5.67 -1.84 23.77
CA VAL A 96 -6.56 -0.80 23.24
C VAL A 96 -5.85 0.00 22.15
N TRP A 97 -4.63 0.45 22.40
CA TRP A 97 -3.87 1.23 21.43
C TRP A 97 -3.38 0.39 20.25
N GLY A 98 -2.87 -0.82 20.50
CA GLY A 98 -2.47 -1.74 19.45
C GLY A 98 -3.64 -2.09 18.52
N SER A 99 -4.85 -2.31 19.06
CA SER A 99 -6.05 -2.51 18.24
C SER A 99 -6.45 -1.30 17.40
N LYS A 100 -6.32 -0.08 17.93
CA LYS A 100 -6.58 1.13 17.13
C LYS A 100 -5.63 1.22 15.93
N ILE A 101 -4.35 0.95 16.15
CA ILE A 101 -3.34 0.97 15.09
C ILE A 101 -3.55 -0.20 14.12
N GLN A 102 -3.99 -1.36 14.60
CA GLN A 102 -4.32 -2.50 13.75
C GLN A 102 -5.47 -2.18 12.78
N VAL A 103 -6.54 -1.56 13.25
CA VAL A 103 -7.66 -1.12 12.40
C VAL A 103 -7.22 -0.05 11.40
N MET A 104 -6.35 0.87 11.82
CA MET A 104 -5.70 1.82 10.92
C MET A 104 -4.87 1.08 9.85
N GLY A 105 -4.10 0.05 10.24
CA GLY A 105 -3.34 -0.79 9.32
C GLY A 105 -4.21 -1.48 8.28
N TRP A 106 -5.37 -2.02 8.66
CA TRP A 106 -6.34 -2.59 7.72
C TRP A 106 -6.92 -1.55 6.76
N SER A 107 -7.15 -0.33 7.25
CA SER A 107 -7.64 0.77 6.42
C SER A 107 -6.59 1.22 5.39
N LEU A 108 -5.32 1.32 5.81
CA LEU A 108 -4.19 1.61 4.92
C LEU A 108 -4.01 0.51 3.88
N TYR A 109 -4.13 -0.76 4.29
CA TYR A 109 -4.09 -1.91 3.38
C TYR A 109 -5.17 -1.83 2.30
N ALA A 110 -6.43 -1.56 2.69
CA ALA A 110 -7.52 -1.38 1.74
C ALA A 110 -7.24 -0.21 0.77
N CYS A 111 -6.72 0.91 1.28
CA CYS A 111 -6.34 2.06 0.46
C CYS A 111 -5.25 1.70 -0.58
N ILE A 112 -4.25 0.89 -0.21
CA ILE A 112 -3.21 0.40 -1.13
C ILE A 112 -3.83 -0.46 -2.22
N LEU A 113 -4.69 -1.41 -1.87
CA LEU A 113 -5.37 -2.27 -2.85
C LEU A 113 -6.20 -1.45 -3.84
N TRP A 114 -6.93 -0.45 -3.37
CA TRP A 114 -7.69 0.44 -4.23
C TRP A 114 -6.79 1.29 -5.13
N SER A 115 -5.69 1.83 -4.59
CA SER A 115 -4.70 2.58 -5.39
C SER A 115 -4.11 1.71 -6.50
N LEU A 116 -3.81 0.43 -6.23
CA LEU A 116 -3.33 -0.52 -7.23
C LEU A 116 -4.38 -0.81 -8.30
N LYS A 117 -5.64 -0.99 -7.93
CA LYS A 117 -6.74 -1.17 -8.90
C LYS A 117 -6.83 0.03 -9.83
N VAL A 118 -6.84 1.25 -9.30
CA VAL A 118 -6.86 2.48 -10.10
C VAL A 118 -5.65 2.57 -11.02
N CYS A 119 -4.44 2.25 -10.53
CA CYS A 119 -3.23 2.18 -11.37
C CYS A 119 -3.43 1.25 -12.56
N VAL A 120 -3.87 0.01 -12.30
CA VAL A 120 -4.05 -1.04 -13.30
C VAL A 120 -5.14 -0.66 -14.30
N THR A 121 -6.27 -0.11 -13.85
CA THR A 121 -7.34 0.38 -14.72
C THR A 121 -6.84 1.52 -15.62
N ALA A 122 -6.10 2.50 -15.07
CA ALA A 122 -5.53 3.58 -15.87
C ALA A 122 -4.50 3.07 -16.90
N PHE A 123 -3.74 2.03 -16.55
CA PHE A 123 -2.80 1.38 -17.48
C PHE A 123 -3.54 0.66 -18.61
N TYR A 124 -4.54 -0.16 -18.30
CA TYR A 124 -5.33 -0.85 -19.30
C TYR A 124 -6.11 0.11 -20.20
N GLY A 125 -6.64 1.21 -19.65
CA GLY A 125 -7.31 2.24 -20.42
C GLY A 125 -6.43 2.83 -21.53
N ARG A 126 -5.12 2.95 -21.31
CA ARG A 126 -4.19 3.38 -22.36
C ARG A 126 -3.95 2.32 -23.42
N LEU A 127 -3.77 1.07 -22.99
CA LEU A 127 -3.57 -0.04 -23.92
C LEU A 127 -4.79 -0.18 -24.84
N THR A 128 -5.99 -0.08 -24.30
CA THR A 128 -7.23 -0.21 -25.09
C THR A 128 -7.48 1.00 -25.99
N TYR A 129 -7.15 2.23 -25.56
CA TYR A 129 -7.26 3.42 -26.42
C TYR A 129 -6.37 3.36 -27.67
N LEU A 130 -5.25 2.64 -27.61
CA LEU A 130 -4.33 2.48 -28.75
C LEU A 130 -4.75 1.37 -29.74
N LEU A 131 -5.69 0.49 -29.36
CA LEU A 131 -6.13 -0.63 -30.21
C LEU A 131 -6.83 -0.22 -31.52
N PRO A 132 -7.72 0.80 -31.56
CA PRO A 132 -8.35 1.24 -32.81
C PRO A 132 -7.34 1.81 -33.83
N SER A 133 -6.26 2.45 -33.35
CA SER A 133 -5.21 3.02 -34.21
C SER A 133 -4.35 1.94 -34.87
N CYS A 134 -4.15 0.79 -34.22
CA CYS A 134 -3.40 -0.33 -34.79
C CYS A 134 -4.17 -1.11 -35.89
N ARG A 135 -5.47 -0.84 -36.10
CA ARG A 135 -6.25 -1.43 -37.20
C ARG A 135 -6.00 -0.76 -38.57
N LYS A 136 -5.24 0.34 -38.64
CA LYS A 136 -4.97 1.04 -39.91
C LYS A 136 -3.70 0.58 -40.66
N LEU A 137 -2.97 -0.42 -40.16
CA LEU A 137 -1.72 -0.91 -40.80
C LEU A 137 -1.86 -2.24 -41.56
N VAL A 138 -3.09 -2.71 -41.84
CA VAL A 138 -3.34 -3.86 -42.72
C VAL A 138 -4.34 -3.49 -43.81
N VAL A 139 -4.01 -2.48 -44.61
CA VAL A 139 -4.51 -2.30 -45.99
C VAL A 139 -3.45 -1.54 -46.78
N VAL A 140 -2.37 -2.20 -47.18
CA VAL A 140 -1.66 -1.87 -48.43
C VAL A 140 -1.12 -3.18 -49.01
N VAL A 141 -1.44 -3.37 -50.29
CA VAL A 141 -1.16 -4.48 -51.22
C VAL A 141 -2.26 -5.55 -51.29
#